data_AF-T0Q8H7-F1
#
_entry.id   AF-T0Q8H7-F1
#
_cell.length_a   1.000
_cell.length_b   1.000
_cell.length_c   1.000
_cell.angle_alpha   90.00
_cell.angle_beta   90.00
_cell.angle_gamma   90.00
#
_symmetry.space_group_name_H-M   'P 1'
#
loop_
_entity.id
_entity.type
_entity.pdbx_description
1 polymer ?
#
loop_
_entity_poly.entity_id
_entity_poly.type
_entity_poly.pdbx_seq_one_letter_code
_entity_poly.pdbx_strand_id
1 'polypeptide(L)'
;MWLRGIVSSYLTRRYLTTSGDASTAHTDASKPATHHGETKDKTARYRMWYRILSNLMAALLICLSLLMLGIVIGQGTFHREVVQYHAQDESIYWNDFGANCLLRSGGFVPHSCAVDETNITGTIEAWDGFGVALAAALDVPPQATYSVSTCWMGATPAIGWASFQVVVGYDYFPACNPTNGSQLVAGVAMLETAARPGFPLGVYLLTAFSDVRMNTSYSYVGSDGVVTPIVAGLSHTIITPNGSVYADDIGMNSIITSHPLGPRYAIVSYNNGQILNMTPYLGTLKGWCTGRDSKLPILTGWFVGHTVMNGDELLALQLLFSALSIYLFAGDVYMTVEGLNGVLRNKPVLTYDVLSGLERRKLLMLCITLNSMPSILYIDVARIYYGTDSGLKIWVIATRRVFSKRASPLGA
;
A
#
# COMPACT_ATOMS: atom_id res chain seq x y z
N MET A 1 23.03 -5.09 -31.87
CA MET A 1 23.33 -5.54 -33.26
C MET A 1 22.21 -6.49 -33.64
N TRP A 2 21.58 -6.25 -34.80
CA TRP A 2 20.33 -6.83 -35.31
C TRP A 2 19.00 -6.23 -34.80
N LEU A 3 18.14 -5.91 -35.79
CA LEU A 3 16.78 -5.35 -35.76
C LEU A 3 16.64 -3.83 -35.53
N ARG A 4 17.38 -3.04 -36.32
CA ARG A 4 16.97 -1.72 -36.81
C ARG A 4 16.69 -1.83 -38.31
N GLY A 5 15.45 -1.64 -38.73
CA GLY A 5 15.08 -1.57 -40.14
C GLY A 5 13.86 -2.43 -40.45
N ILE A 6 12.70 -1.77 -40.64
CA ILE A 6 11.63 -2.13 -41.59
C ILE A 6 10.43 -1.16 -41.50
N VAL A 7 10.27 -0.33 -40.46
CA VAL A 7 9.10 0.58 -40.38
C VAL A 7 9.38 2.03 -40.87
N SER A 8 10.64 2.38 -41.16
CA SER A 8 11.03 3.76 -41.55
C SER A 8 10.93 4.05 -43.06
N SER A 9 10.43 3.13 -43.88
CA SER A 9 10.55 3.22 -45.35
C SER A 9 9.25 3.54 -46.09
N TYR A 10 8.10 3.63 -45.42
CA TYR A 10 6.80 3.76 -46.10
C TYR A 10 6.09 5.10 -45.97
N LEU A 11 6.55 6.04 -45.12
CA LEU A 11 5.87 7.33 -44.92
C LEU A 11 6.64 8.56 -45.43
N THR A 12 7.88 8.41 -45.87
CA THR A 12 8.74 9.54 -46.25
C THR A 12 8.77 9.82 -47.77
N ARG A 13 7.92 9.17 -48.57
CA ARG A 13 7.99 9.22 -50.05
C ARG A 13 6.86 9.95 -50.77
N ARG A 14 5.99 10.71 -50.09
CA ARG A 14 4.86 11.40 -50.78
C ARG A 14 4.62 12.90 -50.52
N TYR A 15 5.46 13.61 -49.78
CA TYR A 15 5.18 15.03 -49.51
C TYR A 15 6.39 15.97 -49.45
N LEU A 16 7.38 15.79 -50.33
CA LEU A 16 8.41 16.81 -50.55
C LEU A 16 8.88 16.75 -52.01
N THR A 17 9.05 17.93 -52.62
CA THR A 17 9.32 18.23 -54.04
C THR A 17 8.08 18.14 -54.93
N THR A 18 7.55 19.23 -55.48
CA THR A 18 8.25 20.24 -56.28
C THR A 18 7.72 21.67 -56.07
N SER A 19 8.63 22.60 -55.79
CA SER A 19 8.44 24.04 -56.01
C SER A 19 9.75 24.63 -56.51
N GLY A 20 9.70 25.34 -57.64
CA GLY A 20 10.71 26.31 -58.08
C GLY A 20 11.32 25.99 -59.45
N ASP A 21 10.87 26.67 -60.52
CA ASP A 21 11.58 27.89 -60.92
C ASP A 21 10.90 28.69 -62.07
N ALA A 22 11.05 30.01 -61.94
CA ALA A 22 11.22 31.05 -62.98
C ALA A 22 10.09 31.49 -63.95
N SER A 23 9.62 32.72 -63.67
CA SER A 23 9.62 33.91 -64.55
C SER A 23 8.54 34.15 -65.64
N THR A 24 8.16 35.45 -65.70
CA THR A 24 7.58 36.27 -66.79
C THR A 24 6.08 36.23 -67.13
N ALA A 25 5.45 37.37 -66.80
CA ALA A 25 4.65 38.26 -67.67
C ALA A 25 3.23 37.89 -68.18
N HIS A 26 2.31 38.79 -67.81
CA HIS A 26 1.19 39.38 -68.57
C HIS A 26 -0.11 38.60 -68.91
N THR A 27 -1.19 39.25 -68.45
CA THR A 27 -2.53 39.46 -69.06
C THR A 27 -3.53 38.30 -69.24
N ASP A 28 -4.64 38.51 -68.53
CA ASP A 28 -6.03 38.47 -68.98
C ASP A 28 -6.86 37.19 -69.02
N ALA A 29 -8.12 37.46 -68.63
CA ALA A 29 -9.36 36.85 -69.07
C ALA A 29 -9.83 35.54 -68.39
N SER A 30 -10.69 35.75 -67.40
CA SER A 30 -12.03 35.15 -67.28
C SER A 30 -12.17 33.62 -67.40
N LYS A 31 -12.58 32.97 -66.31
CA LYS A 31 -13.70 32.00 -66.30
C LYS A 31 -14.19 31.71 -64.87
N PRO A 32 -15.48 31.34 -64.71
CA PRO A 32 -16.26 31.66 -63.53
C PRO A 32 -16.08 30.67 -62.37
N ALA A 33 -16.33 31.18 -61.17
CA ALA A 33 -16.50 30.42 -59.94
C ALA A 33 -17.49 29.26 -60.12
N THR A 34 -17.17 28.08 -59.60
CA THR A 34 -18.15 27.14 -59.03
C THR A 34 -17.44 25.98 -58.28
N HIS A 35 -18.00 25.64 -57.11
CA HIS A 35 -17.85 24.36 -56.36
C HIS A 35 -16.60 24.02 -55.50
N HIS A 36 -15.66 24.92 -55.22
CA HIS A 36 -14.54 24.62 -54.29
C HIS A 36 -14.61 25.27 -52.89
N GLY A 37 -15.71 25.98 -52.56
CA GLY A 37 -15.88 26.67 -51.27
C GLY A 37 -16.37 25.77 -50.13
N GLU A 38 -17.39 24.93 -50.36
CA GLU A 38 -18.08 24.21 -49.27
C GLU A 38 -17.25 23.10 -48.61
N THR A 39 -16.40 22.41 -49.36
CA THR A 39 -15.53 21.35 -48.83
C THR A 39 -14.38 21.92 -47.99
N LYS A 40 -13.84 23.10 -48.36
CA LYS A 40 -12.85 23.81 -47.55
C LYS A 40 -13.42 24.27 -46.20
N ASP A 41 -14.67 24.73 -46.20
CA ASP A 41 -15.32 25.29 -45.01
C ASP A 41 -15.77 24.21 -44.01
N LYS A 42 -16.27 23.06 -44.50
CA LYS A 42 -16.55 21.87 -43.67
C LYS A 42 -15.29 21.31 -43.01
N THR A 43 -14.18 21.25 -43.77
CA THR A 43 -12.89 20.74 -43.26
C THR A 43 -12.24 21.71 -42.25
N ALA A 44 -12.50 23.02 -42.38
CA ALA A 44 -12.05 24.03 -41.41
C ALA A 44 -12.86 23.95 -40.10
N ARG A 45 -14.19 23.84 -40.18
CA ARG A 45 -15.07 23.64 -39.00
C ARG A 45 -14.73 22.36 -38.23
N TYR A 46 -14.51 21.24 -38.93
CA TYR A 46 -14.15 19.98 -38.28
C TYR A 46 -12.82 20.07 -37.53
N ARG A 47 -11.79 20.69 -38.13
CA ARG A 47 -10.50 20.92 -37.46
C ARG A 47 -10.61 21.84 -36.24
N MET A 48 -11.50 22.81 -36.29
CA MET A 48 -11.75 23.74 -35.18
C MET A 48 -12.42 23.03 -33.99
N TRP A 49 -13.48 22.25 -34.24
CA TRP A 49 -14.14 21.44 -33.20
C TRP A 49 -13.21 20.38 -32.61
N TYR A 50 -12.39 19.72 -33.43
CA TYR A 50 -11.41 18.76 -32.95
C TYR A 50 -10.39 19.39 -31.98
N ARG A 51 -9.91 20.61 -32.26
CA ARG A 51 -8.99 21.34 -31.37
C ARG A 51 -9.65 21.70 -30.04
N ILE A 52 -10.88 22.19 -30.08
CA ILE A 52 -11.65 22.55 -28.87
C ILE A 52 -11.88 21.31 -28.01
N LEU A 53 -12.36 20.21 -28.62
CA LEU A 53 -12.64 18.96 -27.91
C LEU A 53 -11.37 18.33 -27.32
N SER A 54 -10.27 18.35 -28.06
CA SER A 54 -8.96 17.86 -27.60
C SER A 54 -8.46 18.65 -26.38
N ASN A 55 -8.55 19.98 -26.41
CA ASN A 55 -8.15 20.82 -25.28
C ASN A 55 -9.06 20.61 -24.05
N LEU A 56 -10.37 20.46 -24.25
CA LEU A 56 -11.32 20.13 -23.17
C LEU A 56 -11.01 18.78 -22.52
N MET A 57 -10.72 17.76 -23.34
CA MET A 57 -10.31 16.45 -22.84
C MET A 57 -9.00 16.52 -22.06
N ALA A 58 -8.02 17.29 -22.54
CA ALA A 58 -6.78 17.53 -21.81
C ALA A 58 -7.03 18.22 -20.46
N ALA A 59 -7.93 19.22 -20.42
CA ALA A 59 -8.33 19.88 -19.18
C ALA A 59 -8.91 18.90 -18.17
N LEU A 60 -9.85 18.08 -18.61
CA LEU A 60 -10.51 17.09 -17.77
C LEU A 60 -9.50 16.08 -17.20
N LEU A 61 -8.58 15.59 -18.04
CA LEU A 61 -7.54 14.64 -17.61
C LEU A 61 -6.59 15.27 -16.58
N ILE A 62 -6.19 16.53 -16.75
CA ILE A 62 -5.34 17.23 -15.78
C ILE A 62 -6.08 17.42 -14.45
N CYS A 63 -7.32 17.92 -14.47
CA CYS A 63 -8.14 18.08 -13.26
C CYS A 63 -8.32 16.74 -12.53
N LEU A 64 -8.65 15.68 -13.26
CA LEU A 64 -8.81 14.34 -12.70
C LEU A 64 -7.49 13.80 -12.13
N SER A 65 -6.36 14.09 -12.78
CA SER A 65 -5.04 13.72 -12.28
C SER A 65 -4.69 14.39 -10.95
N LEU A 66 -5.03 15.68 -10.78
CA LEU A 66 -4.80 16.45 -9.57
C LEU A 66 -5.74 16.03 -8.45
N LEU A 67 -7.02 15.79 -8.76
CA LEU A 67 -7.99 15.23 -7.81
C LEU A 67 -7.49 13.89 -7.25
N MET A 68 -7.06 12.99 -8.13
CA MET A 68 -6.48 11.71 -7.72
C MET A 68 -5.21 11.88 -6.89
N LEU A 69 -4.44 12.97 -7.09
CA LEU A 69 -3.25 13.26 -6.28
C LEU A 69 -3.66 13.55 -4.84
N GLY A 70 -4.64 14.45 -4.68
CA GLY A 70 -5.17 14.80 -3.37
C GLY A 70 -5.72 13.60 -2.63
N ILE A 71 -6.47 12.72 -3.32
CA ILE A 71 -6.99 11.49 -2.72
C ILE A 71 -5.86 10.57 -2.26
N VAL A 72 -4.85 10.32 -3.11
CA VAL A 72 -3.73 9.43 -2.79
C VAL A 72 -2.94 9.97 -1.59
N ILE A 73 -2.62 11.27 -1.58
CA ILE A 73 -1.94 11.90 -0.45
C ILE A 73 -2.79 11.79 0.82
N GLY A 74 -4.09 12.11 0.73
CA GLY A 74 -5.02 12.02 1.85
C GLY A 74 -5.25 10.60 2.39
N GLN A 75 -4.95 9.57 1.59
CA GLN A 75 -5.01 8.16 2.01
C GLN A 75 -3.70 7.67 2.67
N GLY A 76 -2.74 8.56 2.95
CA GLY A 76 -1.53 8.23 3.72
C GLY A 76 -0.41 7.61 2.89
N THR A 77 -0.15 8.08 1.67
CA THR A 77 0.82 7.39 0.79
C THR A 77 2.29 7.55 1.21
N PHE A 78 2.61 8.54 2.05
CA PHE A 78 3.96 8.72 2.59
C PHE A 78 4.13 8.12 3.97
N HIS A 79 3.01 7.98 4.70
CA HIS A 79 2.94 7.35 5.98
C HIS A 79 1.51 6.87 6.23
N ARG A 80 1.37 5.59 6.55
CA ARG A 80 0.09 4.97 6.92
C ARG A 80 0.38 3.86 7.91
N GLU A 81 -0.44 3.79 8.94
CA GLU A 81 -0.44 2.72 9.93
C GLU A 81 -1.89 2.36 10.25
N VAL A 82 -2.21 1.08 10.18
CA VAL A 82 -3.56 0.54 10.42
C VAL A 82 -3.46 -0.71 11.29
N VAL A 83 -4.56 -1.04 11.97
CA VAL A 83 -4.65 -2.28 12.73
C VAL A 83 -5.15 -3.39 11.82
N GLN A 84 -4.41 -4.49 11.75
CA GLN A 84 -4.82 -5.70 11.05
C GLN A 84 -4.95 -6.85 12.06
N TYR A 85 -6.04 -7.60 11.97
CA TYR A 85 -6.28 -8.78 12.77
C TYR A 85 -7.08 -9.80 11.98
N HIS A 86 -7.03 -11.05 12.41
CA HIS A 86 -7.80 -12.15 11.83
C HIS A 86 -8.55 -12.86 12.94
N ALA A 87 -9.87 -12.94 12.82
CA ALA A 87 -10.73 -13.48 13.87
C ALA A 87 -10.38 -14.94 14.17
N GLN A 88 -10.43 -15.29 15.45
CA GLN A 88 -9.96 -16.60 15.93
C GLN A 88 -10.84 -17.76 15.45
N ASP A 89 -12.11 -17.48 15.15
CA ASP A 89 -13.10 -18.45 14.67
C ASP A 89 -13.00 -18.74 13.15
N GLU A 90 -12.06 -18.09 12.45
CA GLU A 90 -11.83 -18.28 11.02
C GLU A 90 -10.77 -19.36 10.75
N SER A 91 -11.21 -20.55 10.33
CA SER A 91 -10.32 -21.70 10.08
C SER A 91 -9.33 -21.51 8.92
N ILE A 92 -9.58 -20.53 8.04
CA ILE A 92 -8.62 -20.19 6.99
C ILE A 92 -7.35 -19.55 7.58
N TYR A 93 -7.48 -18.84 8.71
CA TYR A 93 -6.38 -18.21 9.41
C TYR A 93 -5.91 -19.07 10.56
N TRP A 94 -6.78 -19.49 11.48
CA TRP A 94 -6.40 -20.17 12.70
C TRP A 94 -6.52 -21.69 12.60
N ASN A 95 -5.38 -22.37 12.81
CA ASN A 95 -5.28 -23.83 12.78
C ASN A 95 -4.52 -24.35 14.01
N ASP A 96 -4.95 -25.51 14.49
CA ASP A 96 -4.24 -26.22 15.56
C ASP A 96 -2.89 -26.74 15.03
N PHE A 97 -1.85 -26.65 15.86
CA PHE A 97 -0.55 -27.26 15.58
C PHE A 97 -0.21 -28.35 16.59
N GLY A 98 -0.40 -28.07 17.88
CA GLY A 98 -0.08 -28.98 18.96
C GLY A 98 -0.73 -28.57 20.29
N ALA A 99 -0.81 -29.51 21.22
CA ALA A 99 -1.42 -29.32 22.53
C ALA A 99 -0.79 -30.26 23.57
N ASN A 100 0.55 -30.28 23.62
CA ASN A 100 1.29 -31.17 24.52
C ASN A 100 2.09 -30.40 25.58
N CYS A 101 2.54 -29.20 25.24
CA CYS A 101 3.42 -28.39 26.07
C CYS A 101 2.80 -28.01 27.42
N LEU A 102 3.58 -28.24 28.48
CA LEU A 102 3.27 -27.75 29.82
C LEU A 102 4.24 -26.65 30.21
N LEU A 103 3.74 -25.59 30.82
CA LEU A 103 4.51 -24.40 31.20
C LEU A 103 4.51 -24.22 32.72
N ARG A 104 5.68 -24.01 33.31
CA ARG A 104 5.86 -23.64 34.72
C ARG A 104 6.59 -22.31 34.83
N SER A 105 6.74 -21.78 36.04
CA SER A 105 7.45 -20.52 36.30
C SER A 105 8.89 -20.47 35.75
N GLY A 106 9.54 -21.64 35.61
CA GLY A 106 10.89 -21.77 35.05
C GLY A 106 10.96 -22.02 33.55
N GLY A 107 9.84 -22.01 32.83
CA GLY A 107 9.75 -22.33 31.40
C GLY A 107 9.01 -23.63 31.11
N PHE A 108 9.19 -24.18 29.91
CA PHE A 108 8.53 -25.43 29.52
C PHE A 108 8.99 -26.60 30.38
N VAL A 109 8.06 -27.49 30.71
CA VAL A 109 8.38 -28.74 31.41
C VAL A 109 9.16 -29.63 30.44
N PRO A 110 10.34 -30.14 30.84
CA PRO A 110 11.15 -31.01 29.98
C PRO A 110 10.33 -32.19 29.43
N HIS A 111 10.47 -32.45 28.12
CA HIS A 111 9.78 -33.53 27.40
C HIS A 111 8.24 -33.48 27.42
N SER A 112 7.63 -32.35 27.79
CA SER A 112 6.16 -32.19 27.68
C SER A 112 5.72 -31.85 26.26
N CYS A 113 6.48 -31.01 25.56
CA CYS A 113 6.21 -30.60 24.19
C CYS A 113 6.50 -31.72 23.18
N ALA A 114 5.72 -31.79 22.10
CA ALA A 114 6.04 -32.66 20.98
C ALA A 114 7.27 -32.16 20.21
N VAL A 115 7.97 -33.09 19.55
CA VAL A 115 9.19 -32.78 18.77
C VAL A 115 8.91 -31.73 17.69
N ASP A 116 7.76 -31.82 17.01
CA ASP A 116 7.36 -30.87 15.98
C ASP A 116 7.15 -29.45 16.53
N GLU A 117 6.66 -29.31 17.77
CA GLU A 117 6.55 -28.03 18.48
C GLU A 117 7.93 -27.44 18.77
N THR A 118 8.84 -28.26 19.30
CA THR A 118 10.20 -27.79 19.61
C THR A 118 11.04 -27.43 18.38
N ASN A 119 10.74 -28.03 17.22
CA ASN A 119 11.49 -27.79 15.99
C ASN A 119 11.17 -26.44 15.32
N ILE A 120 10.12 -25.74 15.75
CA ILE A 120 9.72 -24.44 15.16
C ILE A 120 10.81 -23.39 15.30
N THR A 121 11.52 -23.37 16.42
CA THR A 121 12.60 -22.43 16.68
C THR A 121 13.94 -22.87 16.09
N GLY A 122 14.00 -23.98 15.35
CA GLY A 122 15.20 -24.53 14.70
C GLY A 122 16.27 -25.07 15.65
N THR A 123 16.34 -24.57 16.89
CA THR A 123 17.22 -25.00 17.97
C THR A 123 16.42 -25.20 19.25
N ILE A 124 16.86 -26.15 20.07
CA ILE A 124 16.21 -26.45 21.36
C ILE A 124 16.47 -25.32 22.37
N GLU A 125 17.63 -24.67 22.30
CA GLU A 125 17.99 -23.58 23.18
C GLU A 125 17.05 -22.38 22.99
N ALA A 126 16.69 -22.07 21.74
CA ALA A 126 15.70 -21.03 21.45
C ALA A 126 14.30 -21.40 21.93
N TRP A 127 13.91 -22.68 21.86
CA TRP A 127 12.64 -23.18 22.40
C TRP A 127 12.58 -23.05 23.93
N ASP A 128 13.65 -23.44 24.61
CA ASP A 128 13.76 -23.32 26.07
C ASP A 128 13.75 -21.85 26.50
N GLY A 129 14.49 -20.99 25.79
CA GLY A 129 14.48 -19.55 25.99
C GLY A 129 13.09 -18.93 25.78
N PHE A 130 12.36 -19.39 24.77
CA PHE A 130 10.96 -19.01 24.54
C PHE A 130 10.08 -19.41 25.73
N GLY A 131 10.21 -20.63 26.23
CA GLY A 131 9.48 -21.10 27.41
C GLY A 131 9.72 -20.22 28.63
N VAL A 132 10.98 -19.90 28.92
CA VAL A 132 11.36 -19.01 30.04
C VAL A 132 10.76 -17.62 29.85
N ALA A 133 10.89 -17.05 28.66
CA ALA A 133 10.35 -15.73 28.33
C ALA A 133 8.81 -15.69 28.45
N LEU A 134 8.13 -16.73 27.97
CA LEU A 134 6.67 -16.87 28.06
C LEU A 134 6.21 -16.99 29.51
N ALA A 135 6.87 -17.84 30.31
CA ALA A 135 6.55 -18.00 31.73
C ALA A 135 6.72 -16.69 32.51
N ALA A 136 7.79 -15.94 32.23
CA ALA A 136 8.05 -14.64 32.84
C ALA A 136 7.02 -13.58 32.39
N ALA A 137 6.66 -13.57 31.11
CA ALA A 137 5.66 -12.63 30.58
C ALA A 137 4.27 -12.87 31.19
N LEU A 138 3.89 -14.14 31.37
CA LEU A 138 2.61 -14.54 31.95
C LEU A 138 2.55 -14.47 33.48
N ASP A 139 3.69 -14.29 34.14
CA ASP A 139 3.81 -14.31 35.61
C ASP A 139 3.33 -15.64 36.22
N VAL A 140 3.75 -16.76 35.62
CA VAL A 140 3.29 -18.10 36.03
C VAL A 140 3.71 -18.37 37.48
N PRO A 141 2.76 -18.66 38.39
CA PRO A 141 3.08 -18.92 39.79
C PRO A 141 3.98 -20.16 39.95
N PRO A 142 4.91 -20.20 40.94
CA PRO A 142 5.85 -21.31 41.11
C PRO A 142 5.24 -22.69 41.30
N GLN A 143 4.01 -22.77 41.82
CA GLN A 143 3.29 -24.02 42.06
C GLN A 143 2.30 -24.38 40.94
N ALA A 144 2.09 -23.48 39.97
CA ALA A 144 1.17 -23.71 38.88
C ALA A 144 1.85 -24.42 37.71
N THR A 145 1.09 -25.23 36.98
CA THR A 145 1.48 -25.76 35.67
C THR A 145 0.36 -25.44 34.71
N TYR A 146 0.68 -24.69 33.66
CA TYR A 146 -0.26 -24.26 32.63
C TYR A 146 -0.15 -25.16 31.40
N SER A 147 -1.26 -25.32 30.70
CA SER A 147 -1.36 -26.09 29.46
C SER A 147 -1.25 -25.15 28.27
N VAL A 148 -0.31 -25.43 27.37
CA VAL A 148 -0.02 -24.58 26.21
C VAL A 148 -0.46 -25.28 24.94
N SER A 149 -1.40 -24.67 24.23
CA SER A 149 -1.74 -25.03 22.87
C SER A 149 -0.95 -24.17 21.90
N THR A 150 -0.37 -24.82 20.90
CA THR A 150 0.40 -24.19 19.84
C THR A 150 -0.44 -24.14 18.56
N CYS A 151 -0.41 -22.99 17.89
CA CYS A 151 -1.34 -22.64 16.85
C CYS A 151 -0.60 -21.99 15.68
N TRP A 152 -1.09 -22.22 14.46
CA TRP A 152 -0.69 -21.43 13.30
C TRP A 152 -1.76 -20.42 12.95
N MET A 153 -1.34 -19.17 12.79
CA MET A 153 -2.10 -18.18 12.04
C MET A 153 -1.54 -18.06 10.62
N GLY A 154 -2.38 -18.27 9.62
CA GLY A 154 -1.97 -18.38 8.23
C GLY A 154 -1.38 -19.77 7.92
N ALA A 155 -0.17 -19.81 7.37
CA ALA A 155 0.54 -21.02 6.98
C ALA A 155 -0.16 -21.90 5.91
N THR A 156 -1.13 -21.33 5.19
CA THR A 156 -1.73 -22.00 4.03
C THR A 156 -1.09 -21.50 2.73
N PRO A 157 -1.05 -22.34 1.66
CA PRO A 157 -0.55 -21.91 0.35
C PRO A 157 -1.27 -20.69 -0.23
N ALA A 158 -2.52 -20.45 0.20
CA ALA A 158 -3.31 -19.31 -0.22
C ALA A 158 -2.92 -17.99 0.46
N ILE A 159 -2.44 -18.04 1.72
CA ILE A 159 -2.14 -16.86 2.54
C ILE A 159 -0.68 -16.41 2.37
N GLY A 160 0.25 -17.34 2.22
CA GLY A 160 1.66 -17.05 1.90
C GLY A 160 2.50 -16.44 3.03
N TRP A 161 1.91 -16.18 4.20
CA TRP A 161 2.59 -15.83 5.45
C TRP A 161 2.14 -16.76 6.58
N ALA A 162 2.94 -16.84 7.64
CA ALA A 162 2.66 -17.65 8.81
C ALA A 162 3.10 -16.91 10.07
N SER A 163 2.31 -17.01 11.14
CA SER A 163 2.67 -16.52 12.47
C SER A 163 2.40 -17.62 13.48
N PHE A 164 3.38 -17.91 14.34
CA PHE A 164 3.25 -18.90 15.38
C PHE A 164 2.61 -18.27 16.60
N GLN A 165 1.54 -18.88 17.08
CA GLN A 165 0.71 -18.37 18.15
C GLN A 165 0.62 -19.43 19.25
N VAL A 166 0.59 -19.01 20.51
CA VAL A 166 0.35 -19.91 21.64
C VAL A 166 -0.81 -19.40 22.48
N VAL A 167 -1.67 -20.32 22.88
CA VAL A 167 -2.82 -20.05 23.74
C VAL A 167 -2.62 -20.85 25.01
N VAL A 168 -2.56 -20.16 26.15
CA VAL A 168 -2.17 -20.75 27.43
C VAL A 168 -3.38 -20.84 28.34
N GLY A 169 -3.77 -22.07 28.70
CA GLY A 169 -4.84 -22.36 29.66
C GLY A 169 -4.28 -22.66 31.05
N TYR A 170 -5.13 -22.54 32.06
CA TYR A 170 -4.73 -22.79 33.45
C TYR A 170 -4.53 -24.27 33.75
N ASP A 171 -5.49 -25.09 33.37
CA ASP A 171 -5.59 -26.52 33.69
C ASP A 171 -6.07 -27.37 32.51
N TYR A 172 -6.24 -26.76 31.33
CA TYR A 172 -6.67 -27.42 30.09
C TYR A 172 -6.00 -26.78 28.88
N PHE A 173 -5.89 -27.51 27.78
CA PHE A 173 -5.39 -27.02 26.50
C PHE A 173 -6.48 -26.23 25.76
N PRO A 174 -6.37 -24.89 25.62
CA PRO A 174 -7.37 -24.11 24.91
C PRO A 174 -7.36 -24.42 23.41
N ALA A 175 -8.51 -24.26 22.74
CA ALA A 175 -8.57 -24.46 21.29
C ALA A 175 -7.90 -23.30 20.55
N CYS A 176 -7.20 -23.56 19.44
CA CYS A 176 -6.66 -22.47 18.62
C CYS A 176 -7.77 -21.73 17.86
N ASN A 177 -8.86 -22.43 17.53
CA ASN A 177 -10.02 -21.92 16.83
C ASN A 177 -11.32 -22.26 17.59
N PRO A 178 -11.66 -21.49 18.64
CA PRO A 178 -12.89 -21.67 19.38
C PRO A 178 -14.10 -21.25 18.53
N THR A 179 -15.15 -22.07 18.52
CA THR A 179 -16.40 -21.81 17.78
C THR A 179 -17.64 -21.72 18.66
N ASN A 180 -17.49 -21.99 19.96
CA ASN A 180 -18.58 -22.08 20.94
C ASN A 180 -18.45 -20.99 22.02
N GLY A 181 -18.28 -19.74 21.59
CA GLY A 181 -18.17 -18.58 22.45
C GLY A 181 -16.79 -18.44 23.12
N SER A 182 -16.79 -17.87 24.31
CA SER A 182 -15.56 -17.54 25.05
C SER A 182 -14.92 -18.77 25.68
N GLN A 183 -13.60 -18.90 25.56
CA GLN A 183 -12.77 -19.78 26.38
C GLN A 183 -11.86 -18.97 27.32
N LEU A 184 -11.59 -19.50 28.52
CA LEU A 184 -10.78 -18.80 29.53
C LEU A 184 -9.30 -19.12 29.36
N VAL A 185 -8.46 -18.09 29.33
CA VAL A 185 -7.02 -18.25 29.13
C VAL A 185 -6.22 -17.49 30.17
N ALA A 186 -5.07 -18.03 30.53
CA ALA A 186 -4.06 -17.34 31.33
C ALA A 186 -3.26 -16.34 30.47
N GLY A 187 -3.15 -16.62 29.17
CA GLY A 187 -2.48 -15.74 28.24
C GLY A 187 -2.56 -16.20 26.80
N VAL A 188 -2.21 -15.29 25.89
CA VAL A 188 -2.01 -15.57 24.47
C VAL A 188 -0.71 -14.89 24.07
N ALA A 189 0.12 -15.55 23.27
CA ALA A 189 1.34 -14.94 22.79
C ALA A 189 1.62 -15.26 21.32
N MET A 190 2.36 -14.37 20.68
CA MET A 190 2.84 -14.48 19.32
C MET A 190 4.35 -14.63 19.34
N LEU A 191 4.87 -15.62 18.62
CA LEU A 191 6.29 -15.78 18.39
C LEU A 191 6.55 -15.60 16.90
N GLU A 192 7.29 -14.54 16.57
CA GLU A 192 7.56 -14.15 15.19
C GLU A 192 9.05 -14.02 14.96
N THR A 193 9.50 -13.95 13.72
CA THR A 193 10.91 -13.70 13.41
C THR A 193 11.14 -12.21 13.18
N ALA A 194 12.25 -11.69 13.70
CA ALA A 194 12.61 -10.29 13.58
C ALA A 194 14.09 -10.13 13.20
N ALA A 195 14.35 -9.17 12.31
CA ALA A 195 15.71 -8.75 11.99
C ALA A 195 16.13 -7.61 12.92
N ARG A 196 17.35 -7.71 13.47
CA ARG A 196 17.94 -6.69 14.33
C ARG A 196 19.40 -6.47 13.93
N PRO A 197 19.90 -5.22 13.85
CA PRO A 197 21.29 -4.95 13.46
C PRO A 197 22.34 -5.65 14.34
N GLY A 198 22.04 -5.84 15.64
CA GLY A 198 22.93 -6.54 16.58
C GLY A 198 22.89 -8.07 16.50
N PHE A 199 21.98 -8.66 15.71
CA PHE A 199 21.76 -10.10 15.64
C PHE A 199 21.74 -10.57 14.18
N PRO A 200 22.90 -10.92 13.60
CA PRO A 200 23.01 -11.22 12.16
C PRO A 200 22.26 -12.48 11.73
N LEU A 201 21.98 -13.40 12.65
CA LEU A 201 21.21 -14.63 12.40
C LEU A 201 19.69 -14.41 12.55
N GLY A 202 19.25 -13.18 12.85
CA GLY A 202 17.89 -12.89 13.27
C GLY A 202 17.63 -13.29 14.72
N VAL A 203 16.45 -12.89 15.21
CA VAL A 203 15.94 -13.24 16.54
C VAL A 203 14.47 -13.63 16.43
N TYR A 204 13.96 -14.33 17.44
CA TYR A 204 12.54 -14.48 17.66
C TYR A 204 12.03 -13.31 18.50
N LEU A 205 10.85 -12.79 18.16
CA LEU A 205 10.16 -11.73 18.86
C LEU A 205 8.90 -12.30 19.50
N LEU A 206 8.84 -12.24 20.82
CA LEU A 206 7.70 -12.63 21.62
C LEU A 206 6.87 -11.40 21.97
N THR A 207 5.59 -11.44 21.62
CA THR A 207 4.56 -10.51 22.10
C THR A 207 3.55 -11.31 22.90
N ALA A 208 3.37 -11.01 24.19
CA ALA A 208 2.51 -11.81 25.05
C ALA A 208 1.49 -10.96 25.82
N PHE A 209 0.27 -11.47 25.92
CA PHE A 209 -0.76 -11.02 26.83
C PHE A 209 -0.74 -11.84 28.11
N SER A 210 -0.68 -11.17 29.26
CA SER A 210 -0.83 -11.79 30.59
C SER A 210 -2.14 -11.37 31.21
N ASP A 211 -3.00 -12.34 31.49
CA ASP A 211 -4.30 -12.09 32.12
C ASP A 211 -4.17 -11.45 33.52
N VAL A 212 -3.13 -11.83 34.26
CA VAL A 212 -2.91 -11.34 35.64
C VAL A 212 -2.41 -9.89 35.66
N ARG A 213 -1.66 -9.47 34.63
CA ARG A 213 -1.02 -8.15 34.59
C ARG A 213 -1.74 -7.13 33.72
N MET A 214 -2.46 -7.57 32.70
CA MET A 214 -3.00 -6.70 31.65
C MET A 214 -4.53 -6.65 31.73
N ASN A 215 -5.07 -5.67 32.48
CA ASN A 215 -6.51 -5.50 32.68
C ASN A 215 -7.09 -4.19 32.11
N THR A 216 -6.25 -3.39 31.45
CA THR A 216 -6.65 -2.10 30.85
C THR A 216 -6.46 -2.11 29.34
N SER A 217 -7.29 -1.34 28.63
CA SER A 217 -7.15 -1.08 27.21
C SER A 217 -7.19 0.42 26.90
N TYR A 218 -6.54 0.83 25.82
CA TYR A 218 -6.59 2.19 25.28
C TYR A 218 -7.16 2.18 23.85
N SER A 219 -7.71 3.31 23.41
CA SER A 219 -8.22 3.45 22.05
C SER A 219 -7.10 3.93 21.13
N TYR A 220 -6.79 3.13 20.12
CA TYR A 220 -5.88 3.49 19.04
C TYR A 220 -6.66 3.97 17.82
N VAL A 221 -6.23 5.08 17.23
CA VAL A 221 -6.85 5.63 16.02
C VAL A 221 -5.90 5.40 14.86
N GLY A 222 -6.27 4.50 13.96
CA GLY A 222 -5.52 4.25 12.74
C GLY A 222 -5.51 5.47 11.81
N SER A 223 -4.55 5.48 10.88
CA SER A 223 -4.46 6.51 9.84
C SER A 223 -5.67 6.56 8.89
N ASP A 224 -6.49 5.51 8.87
CA ASP A 224 -7.77 5.45 8.17
C ASP A 224 -8.95 5.98 9.00
N GLY A 225 -8.70 6.44 10.22
CA GLY A 225 -9.69 6.96 11.16
C GLY A 225 -10.44 5.88 11.94
N VAL A 226 -10.13 4.60 11.73
CA VAL A 226 -10.75 3.49 12.47
C VAL A 226 -10.21 3.49 13.90
N VAL A 227 -11.13 3.45 14.87
CA VAL A 227 -10.78 3.37 16.28
C VAL A 227 -10.84 1.92 16.73
N THR A 228 -9.70 1.38 17.16
CA THR A 228 -9.57 0.00 17.62
C THR A 228 -9.08 0.00 19.07
N PRO A 229 -9.77 -0.68 20.00
CA PRO A 229 -9.29 -0.81 21.38
C PRO A 229 -8.17 -1.87 21.48
N ILE A 230 -7.09 -1.52 22.17
CA ILE A 230 -5.87 -2.32 22.28
C ILE A 230 -5.52 -2.48 23.74
N VAL A 231 -5.03 -3.65 24.12
CA VAL A 231 -4.58 -3.93 25.48
C VAL A 231 -3.35 -3.09 25.81
N ALA A 232 -3.35 -2.44 26.97
CA ALA A 232 -2.23 -1.64 27.44
C ALA A 232 -1.21 -2.50 28.21
N GLY A 233 0.04 -2.03 28.26
CA GLY A 233 1.10 -2.68 29.04
C GLY A 233 1.77 -3.87 28.37
N LEU A 234 1.58 -4.03 27.06
CA LEU A 234 2.31 -5.02 26.27
C LEU A 234 3.80 -4.74 26.28
N SER A 235 4.59 -5.80 26.45
CA SER A 235 6.05 -5.79 26.35
C SER A 235 6.50 -6.75 25.27
N HIS A 236 7.53 -6.38 24.53
CA HIS A 236 8.15 -7.25 23.54
C HIS A 236 9.47 -7.78 24.06
N THR A 237 9.72 -9.05 23.79
CA THR A 237 10.91 -9.76 24.25
C THR A 237 11.58 -10.43 23.05
N ILE A 238 12.89 -10.25 22.89
CA ILE A 238 13.65 -10.97 21.89
C ILE A 238 14.30 -12.22 22.49
N ILE A 239 14.24 -13.31 21.74
CA ILE A 239 14.87 -14.58 22.04
C ILE A 239 15.84 -14.89 20.92
N THR A 240 17.12 -15.05 21.25
CA THR A 240 18.15 -15.37 20.27
C THR A 240 18.16 -16.88 19.96
N PRO A 241 18.74 -17.30 18.81
CA PRO A 241 18.84 -18.73 18.46
C PRO A 241 19.60 -19.61 19.47
N ASN A 242 20.37 -19.00 20.38
CA ASN A 242 21.06 -19.69 21.48
C ASN A 242 20.29 -19.64 22.82
N GLY A 243 19.03 -19.19 22.82
CA GLY A 243 18.16 -19.18 24.00
C GLY A 243 18.33 -18.00 24.96
N SER A 244 19.18 -17.01 24.64
CA SER A 244 19.27 -15.80 25.46
C SER A 244 18.05 -14.89 25.27
N VAL A 245 17.58 -14.28 26.35
CA VAL A 245 16.35 -13.49 26.38
C VAL A 245 16.68 -12.04 26.73
N TYR A 246 16.18 -11.09 25.95
CA TYR A 246 16.35 -9.65 26.18
C TYR A 246 15.04 -8.91 25.95
N ALA A 247 14.85 -7.77 26.62
CA ALA A 247 13.75 -6.86 26.31
C ALA A 247 13.96 -6.20 24.93
N ASP A 248 12.87 -5.92 24.23
CA ASP A 248 12.90 -5.21 22.95
C ASP A 248 11.93 -4.01 23.00
N ASP A 249 12.49 -2.81 22.91
CA ASP A 249 11.70 -1.57 22.93
C ASP A 249 11.10 -1.24 21.55
N ILE A 250 11.46 -2.01 20.51
CA ILE A 250 11.10 -1.73 19.12
C ILE A 250 9.77 -2.42 18.75
N GLY A 251 9.60 -3.69 19.10
CA GLY A 251 8.39 -4.48 18.83
C GLY A 251 8.13 -4.79 17.34
N MET A 252 8.98 -4.34 16.43
CA MET A 252 8.81 -4.54 14.98
C MET A 252 9.43 -5.86 14.51
N ASN A 253 8.72 -6.66 13.73
CA ASN A 253 9.22 -7.96 13.22
C ASN A 253 9.58 -7.93 11.72
N SER A 254 8.60 -7.65 10.87
CA SER A 254 8.67 -7.80 9.41
C SER A 254 9.06 -6.49 8.75
N ILE A 255 10.34 -6.15 8.77
CA ILE A 255 10.85 -4.94 8.11
C ILE A 255 11.16 -5.26 6.64
N ILE A 256 10.34 -4.74 5.73
CA ILE A 256 10.58 -4.85 4.29
C ILE A 256 10.91 -3.46 3.74
N THR A 257 12.10 -3.36 3.14
CA THR A 257 12.58 -2.12 2.53
C THR A 257 12.55 -2.21 1.01
N SER A 258 11.86 -1.28 0.34
CA SER A 258 11.87 -1.13 -1.11
C SER A 258 12.44 0.23 -1.54
N HIS A 259 13.03 0.29 -2.74
CA HIS A 259 13.75 1.46 -3.24
C HIS A 259 13.31 1.89 -4.66
N PRO A 260 12.02 2.15 -4.91
CA PRO A 260 11.52 2.43 -6.27
C PRO A 260 12.09 3.71 -6.89
N LEU A 261 12.46 4.70 -6.07
CA LEU A 261 13.06 5.97 -6.51
C LEU A 261 14.53 6.12 -6.04
N GLY A 262 15.15 5.01 -5.64
CA GLY A 262 16.50 4.97 -5.08
C GLY A 262 16.56 5.13 -3.54
N PRO A 263 17.78 5.06 -2.95
CA PRO A 263 17.96 4.96 -1.50
C PRO A 263 17.43 6.15 -0.67
N ARG A 264 17.38 7.35 -1.26
CA ARG A 264 16.90 8.56 -0.56
C ARG A 264 15.41 8.49 -0.21
N TYR A 265 14.63 7.76 -1.02
CA TYR A 265 13.18 7.65 -0.91
C TYR A 265 12.75 6.20 -0.67
N ALA A 266 13.49 5.52 0.20
CA ALA A 266 13.17 4.14 0.56
C ALA A 266 11.79 4.07 1.23
N ILE A 267 11.04 3.03 0.91
CA ILE A 267 9.82 2.65 1.62
C ILE A 267 10.22 1.60 2.64
N VAL A 268 9.96 1.86 3.90
CA VAL A 268 10.12 0.88 4.98
C VAL A 268 8.73 0.52 5.46
N SER A 269 8.34 -0.74 5.23
CA SER A 269 7.13 -1.32 5.83
C SER A 269 7.50 -2.17 7.03
N TYR A 270 6.61 -2.19 8.02
CA TYR A 270 6.82 -2.90 9.27
C TYR A 270 5.49 -3.45 9.78
N ASN A 271 5.61 -4.55 10.53
CA ASN A 271 4.54 -5.05 11.37
C ASN A 271 5.02 -4.99 12.83
N ASN A 272 4.13 -4.61 13.74
CA ASN A 272 4.37 -4.62 15.18
C ASN A 272 3.24 -5.40 15.85
N GLY A 273 3.60 -6.47 16.57
CA GLY A 273 2.64 -7.35 17.23
C GLY A 273 1.89 -6.65 18.36
N GLN A 274 0.57 -6.77 18.36
CA GLN A 274 -0.35 -6.17 19.32
C GLN A 274 -1.41 -7.18 19.79
N ILE A 275 -2.06 -6.85 20.91
CA ILE A 275 -3.20 -7.61 21.44
C ILE A 275 -4.40 -6.67 21.49
N LEU A 276 -5.45 -7.04 20.75
CA LEU A 276 -6.67 -6.28 20.61
C LEU A 276 -7.67 -6.67 21.69
N ASN A 277 -8.47 -5.70 22.13
CA ASN A 277 -9.63 -5.93 22.99
C ASN A 277 -10.88 -6.09 22.12
N MET A 278 -11.42 -7.30 22.01
CA MET A 278 -12.53 -7.58 21.11
C MET A 278 -13.92 -7.24 21.67
N THR A 279 -14.00 -6.51 22.81
CA THR A 279 -15.27 -6.16 23.47
C THR A 279 -16.32 -5.57 22.51
N PRO A 280 -15.98 -4.62 21.60
CA PRO A 280 -16.97 -4.05 20.68
C PRO A 280 -17.46 -5.03 19.60
N TYR A 281 -16.76 -6.13 19.38
CA TYR A 281 -16.95 -7.04 18.24
C TYR A 281 -17.45 -8.42 18.65
N LEU A 282 -17.75 -8.65 19.94
CA LEU A 282 -18.21 -9.95 20.43
C LEU A 282 -19.47 -10.46 19.73
N GLY A 283 -20.35 -9.56 19.27
CA GLY A 283 -21.57 -9.93 18.56
C GLY A 283 -21.35 -10.54 17.18
N THR A 284 -20.15 -10.40 16.60
CA THR A 284 -19.82 -10.93 15.27
C THR A 284 -18.93 -12.17 15.30
N LEU A 285 -18.36 -12.51 16.46
CA LEU A 285 -17.44 -13.62 16.64
C LEU A 285 -18.18 -14.87 17.13
N LYS A 286 -17.89 -16.04 16.54
CA LYS A 286 -18.43 -17.32 17.03
C LYS A 286 -17.67 -17.85 18.24
N GLY A 287 -16.39 -17.54 18.37
CA GLY A 287 -15.60 -17.85 19.55
C GLY A 287 -14.33 -17.01 19.67
N TRP A 288 -13.83 -16.90 20.90
CA TRP A 288 -12.68 -16.06 21.24
C TRP A 288 -12.04 -16.47 22.58
N CYS A 289 -10.84 -15.97 22.85
CA CYS A 289 -10.20 -16.08 24.17
C CYS A 289 -10.58 -14.92 25.07
N THR A 290 -10.82 -15.19 26.35
CA THR A 290 -11.05 -14.17 27.38
C THR A 290 -10.15 -14.44 28.58
N GLY A 291 -9.50 -13.41 29.08
CA GLY A 291 -8.75 -13.49 30.33
C GLY A 291 -9.67 -13.73 31.53
N ARG A 292 -9.31 -14.67 32.42
CA ARG A 292 -10.14 -15.01 33.58
C ARG A 292 -10.19 -13.88 34.59
N ASP A 293 -9.08 -13.20 34.82
CA ASP A 293 -8.89 -12.21 35.88
C ASP A 293 -9.06 -10.78 35.31
N SER A 294 -8.52 -10.52 34.12
CA SER A 294 -8.71 -9.25 33.38
C SER A 294 -10.12 -9.07 32.82
N LYS A 295 -10.85 -10.17 32.56
CA LYS A 295 -12.15 -10.19 31.85
C LYS A 295 -12.12 -9.59 30.44
N LEU A 296 -10.93 -9.41 29.86
CA LEU A 296 -10.78 -8.85 28.53
C LEU A 296 -10.92 -9.95 27.48
N PRO A 297 -11.84 -9.82 26.50
CA PRO A 297 -11.82 -10.65 25.31
C PRO A 297 -10.65 -10.20 24.43
N ILE A 298 -9.75 -11.12 24.12
CA ILE A 298 -8.49 -10.82 23.47
C ILE A 298 -8.36 -11.49 22.11
N LEU A 299 -7.63 -10.83 21.22
CA LEU A 299 -7.23 -11.36 19.93
C LEU A 299 -5.85 -10.82 19.58
N THR A 300 -5.03 -11.63 18.92
CA THR A 300 -3.75 -11.17 18.41
C THR A 300 -3.92 -10.42 17.09
N GLY A 301 -3.05 -9.43 16.86
CA GLY A 301 -3.04 -8.67 15.62
C GLY A 301 -1.79 -7.83 15.49
N TRP A 302 -1.77 -6.93 14.52
CA TRP A 302 -0.60 -6.13 14.19
C TRP A 302 -0.97 -4.69 13.93
N PHE A 303 -0.08 -3.79 14.32
CA PHE A 303 0.07 -2.53 13.59
C PHE A 303 0.83 -2.82 12.31
N VAL A 304 0.19 -2.54 11.18
CA VAL A 304 0.76 -2.70 9.85
C VAL A 304 0.94 -1.32 9.27
N GLY A 305 2.21 -0.95 9.08
CA GLY A 305 2.60 0.39 8.73
C GLY A 305 3.62 0.47 7.61
N HIS A 306 3.69 1.64 7.00
CA HIS A 306 4.83 2.02 6.18
C HIS A 306 5.20 3.48 6.39
N THR A 307 6.46 3.77 6.11
CA THR A 307 7.03 5.12 6.08
C THR A 307 7.90 5.28 4.84
N VAL A 308 7.74 6.41 4.15
CA VAL A 308 8.59 6.81 3.04
C VAL A 308 9.65 7.78 3.54
N MET A 309 10.92 7.41 3.41
CA MET A 309 12.04 8.29 3.75
C MET A 309 12.00 9.56 2.89
N ASN A 310 12.18 10.73 3.52
CA ASN A 310 12.11 12.04 2.86
C ASN A 310 10.80 12.25 2.07
N GLY A 311 9.69 11.66 2.53
CA GLY A 311 8.37 11.80 1.90
C GLY A 311 7.92 13.27 1.77
N ASP A 312 8.30 14.12 2.73
CA ASP A 312 7.98 15.55 2.70
C ASP A 312 8.62 16.29 1.51
N GLU A 313 9.83 15.90 1.09
CA GLU A 313 10.49 16.47 -0.09
C GLU A 313 9.71 16.11 -1.36
N LEU A 314 9.27 14.85 -1.48
CA LEU A 314 8.46 14.38 -2.60
C LEU A 314 7.10 15.09 -2.63
N LEU A 315 6.47 15.26 -1.46
CA LEU A 315 5.21 15.99 -1.34
C LEU A 315 5.38 17.45 -1.77
N ALA A 316 6.42 18.14 -1.31
CA ALA A 316 6.72 19.51 -1.68
C ALA A 316 6.96 19.67 -3.20
N LEU A 317 7.75 18.77 -3.79
CA LEU A 317 7.98 18.74 -5.24
C LEU A 317 6.69 18.51 -6.02
N GLN A 318 5.83 17.59 -5.57
CA GLN A 318 4.54 17.33 -6.21
C GLN A 318 3.59 18.52 -6.12
N LEU A 319 3.54 19.21 -4.99
CA LEU A 319 2.75 20.44 -4.83
C LEU A 319 3.26 21.54 -5.76
N LEU A 320 4.59 21.74 -5.84
CA LEU A 320 5.22 22.73 -6.70
C LEU A 320 4.96 22.44 -8.18
N PHE A 321 5.19 21.21 -8.64
CA PHE A 321 4.93 20.84 -10.03
C PHE A 321 3.43 20.84 -10.35
N SER A 322 2.56 20.54 -9.39
CA SER A 322 1.11 20.66 -9.57
C SER A 322 0.69 22.12 -9.78
N ALA A 323 1.16 23.04 -8.93
CA ALA A 323 0.89 24.47 -9.06
C ALA A 323 1.42 25.04 -10.37
N LEU A 324 2.65 24.67 -10.75
CA LEU A 324 3.25 25.06 -12.03
C LEU A 324 2.46 24.47 -13.21
N SER A 325 1.97 23.23 -13.11
CA SER A 325 1.13 22.63 -14.15
C SER A 325 -0.19 23.38 -14.32
N ILE A 326 -0.84 23.79 -13.22
CA ILE A 326 -2.07 24.60 -13.27
C ILE A 326 -1.79 25.95 -13.93
N TYR A 327 -0.71 26.63 -13.53
CA TYR A 327 -0.32 27.92 -14.11
C TYR A 327 -0.03 27.81 -15.62
N LEU A 328 0.75 26.81 -16.03
CA LEU A 328 1.04 26.56 -17.44
C LEU A 328 -0.19 26.11 -18.22
N PHE A 329 -1.17 25.47 -17.57
CA PHE A 329 -2.41 25.07 -18.21
C PHE A 329 -3.44 26.20 -18.35
N ALA A 330 -3.45 27.17 -17.43
CA ALA A 330 -4.45 28.24 -17.38
C ALA A 330 -4.60 29.04 -18.69
N GLY A 331 -3.51 29.26 -19.42
CA GLY A 331 -3.56 29.96 -20.71
C GLY A 331 -4.16 29.12 -21.84
N ASP A 332 -3.94 27.81 -21.84
CA ASP A 332 -4.57 26.90 -22.81
C ASP A 332 -6.09 26.81 -22.55
N VAL A 333 -6.52 26.86 -21.28
CA VAL A 333 -7.94 26.96 -20.90
C VAL A 333 -8.55 28.28 -21.37
N TYR A 334 -7.89 29.41 -21.07
CA TYR A 334 -8.36 30.74 -21.47
C TYR A 334 -8.55 30.83 -23.00
N MET A 335 -7.56 30.37 -23.76
CA MET A 335 -7.64 30.33 -25.22
C MET A 335 -8.75 29.42 -25.74
N THR A 336 -9.03 28.31 -25.04
CA THR A 336 -10.12 27.40 -25.41
C THR A 336 -11.49 28.03 -25.14
N VAL A 337 -11.64 28.77 -24.04
CA VAL A 337 -12.87 29.51 -23.70
C VAL A 337 -13.12 30.65 -24.68
N GLU A 338 -12.10 31.45 -25.02
CA GLU A 338 -12.21 32.50 -26.03
C GLU A 338 -12.48 31.92 -27.43
N GLY A 339 -11.86 30.79 -27.77
CA GLY A 339 -12.16 30.05 -28.99
C GLY A 339 -13.61 29.56 -29.06
N LEU A 340 -14.15 29.04 -27.96
CA LEU A 340 -15.54 28.61 -27.86
C LEU A 340 -16.51 29.81 -27.99
N ASN A 341 -16.23 30.92 -27.30
CA ASN A 341 -16.99 32.15 -27.40
C ASN A 341 -17.00 32.73 -28.83
N GLY A 342 -15.85 32.68 -29.52
CA GLY A 342 -15.73 33.13 -30.91
C GLY A 342 -16.52 32.26 -31.88
N VAL A 343 -16.48 30.93 -31.71
CA VAL A 343 -17.27 29.97 -32.51
C VAL A 343 -18.77 30.16 -32.28
N LEU A 344 -19.21 30.28 -31.03
CA LEU A 344 -20.63 30.49 -30.69
C LEU A 344 -21.17 31.82 -31.23
N ARG A 345 -20.30 32.83 -31.40
CA ARG A 345 -20.67 34.16 -31.92
C ARG A 345 -20.39 34.33 -33.42
N ASN A 346 -20.01 33.27 -34.15
CA ASN A 346 -19.62 33.32 -35.56
C ASN A 346 -18.54 34.39 -35.88
N LYS A 347 -17.66 34.69 -34.93
CA LYS A 347 -16.56 35.66 -35.12
C LYS A 347 -15.27 34.93 -35.50
N PRO A 348 -14.44 35.50 -36.40
CA PRO A 348 -13.15 34.92 -36.73
C PRO A 348 -12.27 34.89 -35.48
N VAL A 349 -11.88 33.68 -35.07
CA VAL A 349 -11.06 33.45 -33.88
C VAL A 349 -9.61 33.78 -34.22
N LEU A 350 -8.99 34.67 -33.44
CA LEU A 350 -7.58 35.03 -33.60
C LEU A 350 -6.69 33.83 -33.25
N THR A 351 -5.95 33.32 -34.22
CA THR A 351 -4.86 32.35 -34.01
C THR A 351 -3.60 33.10 -33.62
N TYR A 352 -3.37 33.33 -32.33
CA TYR A 352 -2.08 33.79 -31.84
C TYR A 352 -1.01 32.69 -31.86
N ASP A 353 0.23 33.15 -31.79
CA ASP A 353 1.48 32.55 -32.22
C ASP A 353 1.72 31.10 -31.74
N VAL A 354 1.83 30.20 -32.71
CA VAL A 354 2.04 28.75 -32.51
C VAL A 354 3.36 28.45 -31.79
N LEU A 355 4.35 29.35 -31.91
CA LEU A 355 5.66 29.22 -31.27
C LEU A 355 5.61 29.43 -29.74
N SER A 356 4.86 30.42 -29.24
CA SER A 356 4.69 30.65 -27.80
C SER A 356 3.92 29.50 -27.13
N GLY A 357 2.94 28.91 -27.83
CA GLY A 357 2.20 27.74 -27.35
C GLY A 357 3.04 26.45 -27.31
N LEU A 358 4.02 26.29 -28.20
CA LEU A 358 4.86 25.09 -28.28
C LEU A 358 5.83 24.97 -27.09
N GLU A 359 6.46 26.07 -26.68
CA GLU A 359 7.38 26.09 -25.54
C GLU A 359 6.63 25.84 -24.22
N ARG A 360 5.48 26.49 -24.06
CA ARG A 360 4.61 26.33 -22.89
C ARG A 360 4.11 24.89 -22.75
N ARG A 361 3.74 24.23 -23.84
CA ARG A 361 3.28 22.82 -23.83
C ARG A 361 4.40 21.83 -23.57
N LYS A 362 5.63 22.09 -24.04
CA LYS A 362 6.81 21.29 -23.69
C LYS A 362 7.11 21.37 -22.19
N LEU A 363 7.06 22.58 -21.62
CA LEU A 363 7.28 22.79 -20.20
C LEU A 363 6.15 22.16 -19.37
N LEU A 364 4.90 22.30 -19.79
CA LEU A 364 3.75 21.64 -19.15
C LEU A 364 3.93 20.10 -19.13
N MET A 365 4.32 19.50 -20.26
CA MET A 365 4.60 18.07 -20.33
C MET A 365 5.72 17.65 -19.38
N LEU A 366 6.78 18.45 -19.25
CA LEU A 366 7.85 18.20 -18.29
C LEU A 366 7.32 18.25 -16.85
N CYS A 367 6.56 19.29 -16.48
CA CYS A 367 6.00 19.44 -15.14
C CYS A 367 5.05 18.29 -14.78
N ILE A 368 4.17 17.89 -15.69
CA ILE A 368 3.28 16.74 -15.49
C ILE A 368 4.09 15.45 -15.32
N THR A 369 5.15 15.27 -16.12
CA THR A 369 6.01 14.09 -16.03
C THR A 369 6.71 14.02 -14.68
N LEU A 370 7.29 15.13 -14.21
CA LEU A 370 7.96 15.21 -12.91
C LEU A 370 6.97 15.03 -11.74
N ASN A 371 5.76 15.62 -11.84
CA ASN A 371 4.71 15.41 -10.84
C ASN A 371 4.26 13.94 -10.76
N SER A 372 4.33 13.23 -11.88
CA SER A 372 3.95 11.82 -11.96
C SER A 372 5.05 10.84 -11.57
N MET A 373 6.30 11.27 -11.35
CA MET A 373 7.41 10.38 -11.03
C MET A 373 7.17 9.55 -9.75
N PRO A 374 6.62 10.13 -8.66
CA PRO A 374 6.30 9.37 -7.44
C PRO A 374 5.19 8.33 -7.62
N SER A 375 4.54 8.23 -8.78
CA SER A 375 3.52 7.19 -9.02
C SER A 375 4.06 5.76 -8.97
N ILE A 376 5.36 5.56 -9.20
CA ILE A 376 6.01 4.25 -9.08
C ILE A 376 6.03 3.82 -7.60
N LEU A 377 6.31 4.76 -6.69
CA LEU A 377 6.27 4.54 -5.26
C LEU A 377 4.87 4.12 -4.80
N TYR A 378 3.81 4.68 -5.40
CA TYR A 378 2.44 4.36 -5.03
C TYR A 378 2.04 2.92 -5.34
N ILE A 379 2.62 2.32 -6.38
CA ILE A 379 2.39 0.90 -6.70
C ILE A 379 3.00 0.01 -5.61
N ASP A 380 4.21 0.32 -5.17
CA ASP A 380 4.87 -0.42 -4.10
C ASP A 380 4.09 -0.29 -2.79
N VAL A 381 3.63 0.92 -2.44
CA VAL A 381 2.75 1.13 -1.28
C VAL A 381 1.45 0.33 -1.43
N ALA A 382 0.83 0.35 -2.60
CA ALA A 382 -0.40 -0.40 -2.84
C ALA A 382 -0.22 -1.91 -2.69
N ARG A 383 0.96 -2.43 -3.03
CA ARG A 383 1.30 -3.85 -2.85
C ARG A 383 1.36 -4.25 -1.38
N ILE A 384 1.87 -3.38 -0.50
CA ILE A 384 1.91 -3.62 0.95
C ILE A 384 0.50 -3.87 1.50
N TYR A 385 -0.48 -3.12 1.00
CA TYR A 385 -1.86 -3.22 1.48
C TYR A 385 -2.75 -4.15 0.65
N TYR A 386 -2.20 -4.87 -0.32
CA TYR A 386 -2.98 -5.78 -1.18
C TYR A 386 -3.65 -6.86 -0.33
N GLY A 387 -4.99 -6.90 -0.34
CA GLY A 387 -5.79 -7.81 0.49
C GLY A 387 -6.46 -7.16 1.71
N THR A 388 -6.19 -5.87 2.00
CA THR A 388 -6.96 -5.09 2.98
C THR A 388 -8.14 -4.37 2.32
N ASP A 389 -9.22 -4.09 3.06
CA ASP A 389 -10.41 -3.39 2.54
C ASP A 389 -10.10 -2.02 1.92
N SER A 390 -9.11 -1.32 2.47
CA SER A 390 -8.58 -0.07 1.91
C SER A 390 -7.59 -0.28 0.77
N GLY A 391 -6.87 -1.40 0.77
CA GLY A 391 -5.80 -1.69 -0.18
C GLY A 391 -6.29 -1.82 -1.61
N LEU A 392 -7.49 -2.36 -1.83
CA LEU A 392 -8.08 -2.44 -3.17
C LEU A 392 -8.36 -1.04 -3.75
N LYS A 393 -8.77 -0.07 -2.92
CA LYS A 393 -8.94 1.33 -3.34
C LYS A 393 -7.61 1.95 -3.75
N ILE A 394 -6.55 1.77 -2.95
CA ILE A 394 -5.20 2.28 -3.23
C ILE A 394 -4.64 1.62 -4.50
N TRP A 395 -4.81 0.30 -4.65
CA TRP A 395 -4.37 -0.47 -5.80
C TRP A 395 -5.01 -0.02 -7.11
N VAL A 396 -6.34 0.17 -7.12
CA VAL A 396 -7.05 0.64 -8.31
C VAL A 396 -6.63 2.07 -8.69
N ILE A 397 -6.40 2.95 -7.71
CA ILE A 397 -5.96 4.32 -7.98
C ILE A 397 -4.50 4.36 -8.47
N ALA A 398 -3.61 3.59 -7.84
CA ALA A 398 -2.20 3.50 -8.22
C ALA A 398 -2.02 2.92 -9.63
N THR A 399 -2.72 1.82 -9.95
CA THR A 399 -2.66 1.19 -11.27
C THR A 399 -3.28 2.06 -12.36
N ARG A 400 -4.41 2.74 -12.12
CA ARG A 400 -5.00 3.65 -13.12
C ARG A 400 -4.07 4.82 -13.49
N ARG A 401 -3.25 5.31 -12.57
CA ARG A 401 -2.24 6.35 -12.87
C ARG A 401 -1.09 5.86 -13.73
N VAL A 402 -0.65 4.61 -13.54
CA VAL A 402 0.43 4.02 -14.35
C VAL A 402 -0.10 3.56 -15.71
N PHE A 403 -1.34 3.07 -15.80
CA PHE A 403 -1.98 2.69 -17.07
C PHE A 403 -2.55 3.87 -17.86
N SER A 404 -2.81 5.02 -17.23
CA SER A 404 -3.07 6.28 -17.97
C SER A 404 -1.87 6.72 -18.83
N LYS A 405 -0.68 6.13 -18.64
CA LYS A 405 0.47 6.30 -19.54
C LYS A 405 0.56 5.26 -20.67
N ARG A 406 -0.31 4.24 -20.70
CA ARG A 406 -0.32 3.20 -21.77
C ARG A 406 -1.52 3.25 -22.71
N ALA A 407 -2.51 4.10 -22.47
CA ALA A 407 -3.66 4.24 -23.37
C ALA A 407 -3.44 5.34 -24.44
N SER A 408 -2.52 5.07 -25.38
CA SER A 408 -2.54 5.51 -26.79
C SER A 408 -1.17 5.21 -27.45
N PRO A 409 -1.04 4.49 -28.59
CA PRO A 409 -2.05 3.86 -29.43
C PRO A 409 -1.89 2.33 -29.56
N LEU A 410 -2.97 1.58 -29.38
CA LEU A 410 -3.21 0.31 -30.09
C LEU A 410 -4.60 0.43 -30.71
N GLY A 411 -4.59 1.03 -31.89
CA GLY A 411 -5.68 1.03 -32.86
C GLY A 411 -5.05 0.71 -34.20
N ALA A 412 -4.76 -0.58 -34.40
CA ALA A 412 -4.63 -1.29 -35.68
C ALA A 412 -4.54 -2.78 -35.34
#